data_AF-A0AAD9GLF7-F1
#
_entry.id   AF-A0AAD9GLF7-F1
#
_cell.length_a   1.000
_cell.length_b   1.000
_cell.length_c   1.000
_cell.angle_alpha   90.00
_cell.angle_beta   90.00
_cell.angle_gamma   90.00
#
_symmetry.space_group_name_H-M   'P 1'
#
loop_
_entity.id
_entity.type
_entity.pdbx_description
1 polymer ?
#
loop_
_entity_poly.entity_id
_entity_poly.type
_entity_poly.pdbx_seq_one_letter_code
_entity_poly.pdbx_strand_id
1 'polypeptide(L)'
;MDNFKRTHCNAVDKSRHGEDTSAEPPLRMLRRKITQAQKLTEQLKAAAAELAVVENRLETLCGNTLKKESLTAGVEVPRLRVQRERKQAICEALKTELEEMNAAVGVFPEKKISEIRAFAARVQKKKVHYAMH
;
A
#
# COMPACT_ATOMS: atom_id res chain seq x y z
N MET A 1 -4.11 -45.71 -18.88
CA MET A 1 -4.92 -44.57 -19.34
C MET A 1 -5.72 -44.11 -18.15
N ASP A 2 -5.07 -43.35 -17.28
CA ASP A 2 -5.60 -42.95 -15.97
C ASP A 2 -6.43 -41.69 -16.10
N ASN A 3 -7.74 -41.83 -15.85
CA ASN A 3 -8.69 -40.72 -15.83
C ASN A 3 -8.43 -39.83 -14.60
N PHE A 4 -7.67 -38.76 -14.81
CA PHE A 4 -7.60 -37.63 -13.89
C PHE A 4 -8.99 -37.00 -13.74
N LYS A 5 -9.68 -37.31 -12.64
CA LYS A 5 -10.92 -36.63 -12.24
C LYS A 5 -10.58 -35.20 -11.80
N ARG A 6 -10.67 -34.26 -12.74
CA ARG A 6 -10.65 -32.83 -12.50
C ARG A 6 -11.94 -32.47 -11.76
N THR A 7 -11.90 -32.32 -10.44
CA THR A 7 -13.01 -31.76 -9.67
C THR A 7 -13.17 -30.30 -10.06
N HIS A 8 -14.17 -30.02 -10.89
CA HIS A 8 -14.63 -28.67 -11.19
C HIS A 8 -15.31 -28.11 -9.93
N CYS A 9 -14.72 -27.07 -9.35
CA CYS A 9 -15.41 -26.26 -8.36
C CYS A 9 -16.48 -25.44 -9.11
N ASN A 10 -17.74 -25.74 -8.83
CA ASN A 10 -18.87 -24.96 -9.34
C ASN A 10 -18.73 -23.50 -8.88
N ALA A 11 -18.56 -22.60 -9.84
CA ALA A 11 -18.74 -21.17 -9.64
C ALA A 11 -20.24 -20.93 -9.40
N VAL A 12 -20.62 -20.85 -8.13
CA VAL A 12 -21.92 -20.29 -7.74
C VAL A 12 -21.72 -18.79 -7.64
N ASP A 13 -22.15 -18.10 -8.69
CA ASP A 13 -22.49 -16.69 -8.64
C ASP A 13 -23.50 -16.45 -7.52
N LYS A 14 -23.06 -15.81 -6.44
CA LYS A 14 -23.94 -15.15 -5.48
C LYS A 14 -23.43 -13.74 -5.27
N SER A 15 -23.98 -12.84 -6.09
CA SER A 15 -24.22 -11.45 -5.71
C SER A 15 -24.79 -11.41 -4.29
N ARG A 16 -23.97 -10.96 -3.33
CA ARG A 16 -24.41 -10.34 -2.08
C ARG A 16 -23.39 -9.28 -1.68
N HIS A 17 -23.73 -8.04 -1.96
CA HIS A 17 -23.30 -6.90 -1.15
C HIS A 17 -23.76 -7.15 0.28
N GLY A 18 -22.79 -7.29 1.17
CA GLY A 18 -22.96 -7.49 2.60
C GLY A 18 -21.58 -7.52 3.20
N GLU A 19 -21.16 -6.40 3.79
CA GLU A 19 -19.91 -6.26 4.54
C GLU A 19 -19.97 -7.09 5.83
N ASP A 20 -19.93 -8.42 5.71
CA ASP A 20 -19.52 -9.27 6.80
C ASP A 20 -17.99 -9.29 6.83
N THR A 21 -17.40 -8.26 7.42
CA THR A 21 -15.96 -8.23 7.77
C THR A 21 -15.56 -9.38 8.71
N SER A 22 -16.55 -10.11 9.25
CA SER A 22 -16.40 -11.33 10.05
C SER A 22 -16.10 -12.60 9.25
N ALA A 23 -16.41 -12.64 7.94
CA ALA A 23 -16.33 -13.87 7.13
C ALA A 23 -14.96 -14.13 6.48
N GLU A 24 -14.09 -13.11 6.40
CA GLU A 24 -12.78 -13.27 5.76
C GLU A 24 -11.78 -13.98 6.72
N PRO A 25 -11.08 -15.03 6.28
CA PRO A 25 -10.07 -15.70 7.11
C PRO A 25 -9.00 -14.70 7.60
N PRO A 26 -8.60 -14.75 8.88
CA PRO A 26 -7.70 -13.75 9.48
C PRO A 26 -6.38 -13.54 8.70
N LEU A 27 -5.79 -14.62 8.18
CA LEU A 27 -4.58 -14.55 7.35
C LEU A 27 -4.79 -13.85 6.01
N ARG A 28 -5.98 -14.01 5.41
CA ARG A 28 -6.31 -13.37 4.14
C ARG A 28 -6.51 -11.86 4.34
N MET A 29 -7.19 -11.47 5.41
CA MET A 29 -7.28 -10.06 5.80
C MET A 29 -5.90 -9.46 6.07
N LEU A 30 -5.04 -10.16 6.82
CA LEU A 30 -3.68 -9.70 7.11
C LEU A 30 -2.90 -9.47 5.82
N ARG A 31 -2.91 -10.45 4.91
CA ARG A 31 -2.23 -10.36 3.62
C ARG A 31 -2.75 -9.18 2.80
N ARG A 32 -4.08 -8.97 2.76
CA ARG A 32 -4.70 -7.84 2.05
C ARG A 32 -4.23 -6.51 2.62
N LYS A 33 -4.26 -6.35 3.94
CA LYS A 33 -3.78 -5.15 4.63
C LYS A 33 -2.29 -4.89 4.35
N ILE A 34 -1.44 -5.93 4.38
CA ILE A 34 -0.02 -5.82 4.03
C ILE A 34 0.15 -5.32 2.58
N THR A 35 -0.55 -5.92 1.63
CA THR A 35 -0.46 -5.52 0.22
C THR A 35 -0.96 -4.08 0.00
N GLN A 36 -2.01 -3.66 0.70
CA GLN A 36 -2.52 -2.29 0.66
C GLN A 36 -1.49 -1.31 1.23
N ALA A 37 -0.90 -1.60 2.39
CA ALA A 37 0.15 -0.77 2.98
C ALA A 37 1.40 -0.66 2.08
N GLN A 38 1.82 -1.76 1.44
CA GLN A 38 2.91 -1.76 0.47
C GLN A 38 2.61 -0.86 -0.72
N LYS A 39 1.38 -0.93 -1.26
CA LYS A 39 0.95 -0.08 -2.36
C LYS A 39 0.96 1.40 -1.97
N LEU A 40 0.40 1.75 -0.82
CA LEU A 40 0.42 3.14 -0.30
C LEU A 40 1.85 3.64 -0.09
N THR A 41 2.74 2.79 0.42
CA THR A 41 4.16 3.12 0.59
C THR A 41 4.83 3.45 -0.74
N GLU A 42 4.60 2.66 -1.79
CA GLU A 42 5.15 2.95 -3.12
C GLU A 42 4.55 4.23 -3.73
N GLN A 43 3.26 4.47 -3.53
CA GLN A 43 2.62 5.72 -3.95
C GLN A 43 3.19 6.94 -3.23
N LEU A 44 3.45 6.83 -1.93
CA LEU A 44 4.08 7.89 -1.14
C LEU A 44 5.51 8.18 -1.61
N LYS A 45 6.31 7.13 -1.89
CA LYS A 45 7.66 7.30 -2.45
C LYS A 45 7.64 8.03 -3.80
N ALA A 46 6.74 7.64 -4.69
CA ALA A 46 6.58 8.29 -5.99
C ALA A 46 6.18 9.77 -5.83
N ALA A 47 5.18 10.06 -4.98
CA ALA A 47 4.74 11.41 -4.70
C ALA A 47 5.84 12.28 -4.07
N ALA A 48 6.63 11.72 -3.15
CA ALA A 48 7.75 12.40 -2.52
C ALA A 48 8.88 12.69 -3.53
N ALA A 49 9.21 11.76 -4.42
CA ALA A 49 10.19 11.98 -5.48
C ALA A 49 9.73 13.10 -6.43
N GLU A 50 8.46 13.11 -6.79
CA GLU A 50 7.88 14.16 -7.61
C GLU A 50 7.86 15.53 -6.92
N LEU A 51 7.60 15.57 -5.61
CA LEU A 51 7.69 16.79 -4.80
C LEU A 51 9.13 17.32 -4.79
N ALA A 52 10.12 16.45 -4.58
CA ALA A 52 11.53 16.81 -4.59
C ALA A 52 11.98 17.39 -5.95
N VAL A 53 11.46 16.88 -7.07
CA VAL A 53 11.70 17.47 -8.40
C VAL A 53 11.17 18.89 -8.50
N VAL A 54 9.97 19.16 -7.98
CA VAL A 54 9.38 20.51 -7.97
C VAL A 54 10.17 21.45 -7.05
N GLU A 55 10.60 20.98 -5.89
CA GLU A 55 11.41 21.75 -4.93
C GLU A 55 12.79 22.09 -5.51
N ASN A 56 13.48 21.12 -6.11
CA ASN A 56 14.77 21.36 -6.79
C ASN A 56 14.62 22.37 -7.93
N ARG A 57 13.51 22.30 -8.68
CA ARG A 57 13.25 23.24 -9.78
C ARG A 57 12.95 24.66 -9.26
N LEU A 58 12.23 24.78 -8.15
CA LEU A 58 12.03 26.05 -7.45
C LEU A 58 13.35 26.62 -6.95
N GLU A 59 14.19 25.80 -6.32
CA GLU A 59 15.50 26.21 -5.81
C GLU A 59 16.43 26.65 -6.94
N THR A 60 16.45 25.92 -8.06
CA THR A 60 17.24 26.29 -9.24
C THR A 60 16.78 27.63 -9.83
N LEU A 61 15.46 27.86 -9.91
CA LEU A 61 14.92 29.12 -10.43
C LEU A 61 15.17 30.30 -9.49
N CYS A 62 14.97 30.14 -8.17
CA CYS A 62 15.23 31.17 -7.17
C CYS A 62 16.74 31.41 -6.93
N GLY A 63 17.59 30.41 -7.10
CA GLY A 63 19.05 30.55 -7.05
C GLY A 63 19.61 31.25 -8.29
N ASN A 64 19.00 31.01 -9.46
CA ASN A 64 19.41 31.63 -10.72
C ASN A 64 18.85 33.05 -10.94
N THR A 65 17.84 33.49 -10.18
CA THR A 65 17.33 34.87 -10.23
C THR A 65 18.35 35.94 -9.83
N LEU A 66 19.49 35.57 -9.21
CA LEU A 66 20.61 36.48 -8.97
C LEU A 66 21.46 36.78 -10.23
N LYS A 67 21.29 36.04 -11.33
CA LYS A 67 22.17 36.16 -12.52
C LYS A 67 21.49 36.63 -13.80
N LYS A 68 20.16 36.69 -13.86
CA LYS A 68 19.43 37.24 -15.02
C LYS A 68 17.98 37.49 -14.66
N GLU A 69 17.55 38.75 -14.73
CA GLU A 69 16.13 39.14 -14.72
C GLU A 69 15.45 38.50 -15.93
N SER A 70 14.91 37.29 -15.74
CA SER A 70 14.15 36.59 -16.76
C SER A 70 12.68 36.71 -16.41
N LEU A 71 11.92 37.39 -17.27
CA LEU A 71 10.45 37.56 -17.16
C LEU A 71 9.71 36.21 -17.03
N THR A 72 10.30 35.09 -17.47
CA THR A 72 9.72 33.75 -17.34
C THR A 72 9.73 33.24 -15.90
N ALA A 73 10.70 33.63 -15.08
CA ALA A 73 10.77 33.24 -13.66
C ALA A 73 9.61 33.82 -12.85
N GLY A 74 9.12 35.01 -13.22
CA GLY A 74 8.01 35.68 -12.53
C GLY A 74 6.67 34.93 -12.59
N VAL A 75 6.42 34.15 -13.65
CA VAL A 75 5.19 33.36 -13.83
C VAL A 75 5.40 31.88 -13.46
N GLU A 76 6.58 31.32 -13.72
CA GLU A 76 6.87 29.92 -13.40
C GLU A 76 7.01 29.66 -11.90
N VAL A 77 7.59 30.58 -11.13
CA VAL A 77 7.79 30.40 -9.68
C VAL A 77 6.46 30.30 -8.92
N PRO A 78 5.47 31.21 -9.08
CA PRO A 78 4.16 31.07 -8.44
C PRO A 78 3.46 29.77 -8.82
N ARG A 79 3.54 29.37 -10.10
CA ARG A 79 2.94 28.12 -10.59
C ARG A 79 3.57 26.89 -9.92
N LEU A 80 4.90 26.86 -9.80
CA LEU A 80 5.62 25.77 -9.16
C LEU A 80 5.36 25.73 -7.64
N ARG A 81 5.14 26.87 -6.98
CA ARG A 81 4.73 26.91 -5.56
C ARG A 81 3.36 26.27 -5.35
N VAL A 82 2.37 26.63 -6.18
CA VAL A 82 1.06 25.98 -6.16
C VAL A 82 1.17 24.47 -6.43
N GLN A 83 2.05 24.07 -7.36
CA GLN A 83 2.29 22.66 -7.64
C GLN A 83 2.95 21.93 -6.45
N ARG A 84 3.88 22.58 -5.75
CA ARG A 84 4.51 22.08 -4.52
C ARG A 84 3.47 21.85 -3.44
N GLU A 85 2.64 22.86 -3.14
CA GLU A 85 1.58 22.78 -2.13
C GLU A 85 0.62 21.60 -2.42
N ARG A 86 0.19 21.45 -3.67
CA ARG A 86 -0.67 20.33 -4.08
C ARG A 86 0.00 18.98 -3.86
N LYS A 87 1.27 18.83 -4.25
CA LYS A 87 2.01 17.57 -4.08
C LYS A 87 2.32 17.27 -2.62
N GLN A 88 2.57 18.30 -1.82
CA GLN A 88 2.72 18.17 -0.38
C GLN A 88 1.43 17.68 0.27
N ALA A 89 0.28 18.25 -0.08
CA ALA A 89 -1.02 17.79 0.42
C ALA A 89 -1.30 16.32 0.06
N ILE A 90 -0.91 15.88 -1.14
CA ILE A 90 -1.03 14.46 -1.54
C ILE A 90 -0.13 13.57 -0.67
N CYS A 91 1.11 13.99 -0.41
CA CYS A 91 2.03 13.23 0.46
C CYS A 91 1.49 13.14 1.90
N GLU A 92 0.96 14.23 2.43
CA GLU A 92 0.36 14.27 3.77
C GLU A 92 -0.88 13.38 3.86
N ALA A 93 -1.76 13.41 2.86
CA ALA A 93 -2.93 12.54 2.81
C ALA A 93 -2.54 11.05 2.78
N LEU A 94 -1.59 10.66 1.93
CA LEU A 94 -1.10 9.28 1.84
C LEU A 94 -0.42 8.83 3.14
N LYS A 95 0.31 9.73 3.81
CA LYS A 95 0.91 9.46 5.12
C LYS A 95 -0.17 9.21 6.17
N THR A 96 -1.18 10.08 6.26
CA THR A 96 -2.31 9.91 7.18
C THR A 96 -3.04 8.60 6.95
N GLU A 97 -3.32 8.23 5.70
CA GLU A 97 -3.97 6.95 5.36
C GLU A 97 -3.14 5.74 5.84
N LEU A 98 -1.81 5.83 5.73
CA LEU A 98 -0.91 4.77 6.20
C LEU A 98 -0.86 4.70 7.74
N GLU A 99 -0.89 5.84 8.42
CA GLU A 99 -0.96 5.93 9.88
C GLU A 99 -2.29 5.39 10.43
N GLU A 100 -3.41 5.76 9.81
CA GLU A 100 -4.74 5.25 10.12
C GLU A 100 -4.82 3.74 9.88
N MET A 101 -4.26 3.26 8.77
CA MET A 101 -4.18 1.83 8.50
C MET A 101 -3.34 1.11 9.56
N ASN A 102 -2.22 1.68 9.99
CA ASN A 102 -1.39 1.11 11.04
C ASN A 102 -2.13 1.09 12.40
N ALA A 103 -2.84 2.17 12.75
CA ALA A 103 -3.68 2.22 13.94
C ALA A 103 -4.84 1.20 13.89
N ALA A 104 -5.46 1.02 12.73
CA ALA A 104 -6.54 0.05 12.48
C ALA A 104 -6.04 -1.40 12.26
N VAL A 105 -4.73 -1.60 12.09
CA VAL A 105 -4.07 -2.92 12.14
C VAL A 105 -3.88 -3.40 13.59
N GLY A 106 -4.45 -2.66 14.56
CA GLY A 106 -4.69 -3.07 15.95
C GLY A 106 -4.58 -4.57 16.12
N VAL A 107 -3.47 -4.95 16.76
CA VAL A 107 -2.99 -6.32 17.00
C VAL A 107 -4.19 -7.25 17.07
N PHE A 108 -4.28 -8.20 16.13
CA PHE A 108 -5.34 -9.22 16.17
C PHE A 108 -5.53 -9.66 17.63
N PRO A 109 -6.77 -9.76 18.14
CA PRO A 109 -6.99 -10.21 19.51
C PRO A 109 -6.13 -11.44 19.77
N GLU A 110 -5.43 -11.53 20.91
CA GLU A 110 -4.40 -12.57 21.18
C GLU A 110 -4.91 -13.98 20.81
N LYS A 111 -6.21 -14.23 20.99
CA LYS A 111 -6.91 -15.43 20.51
C LYS A 111 -6.71 -15.71 19.02
N LYS A 112 -6.99 -14.75 18.13
CA LYS A 112 -6.80 -14.91 16.67
C LYS A 112 -5.33 -15.04 16.29
N ILE A 113 -4.40 -14.39 17.00
CA ILE A 113 -2.95 -14.59 16.79
C ILE A 113 -2.55 -16.01 17.18
N SER A 114 -3.04 -16.52 18.30
CA SER A 114 -2.76 -17.88 18.75
C SER A 114 -3.28 -18.93 17.75
N GLU A 115 -4.47 -18.72 17.17
CA GLU A 115 -5.04 -19.56 16.12
C GLU A 115 -4.18 -19.54 14.84
N ILE A 116 -3.72 -18.36 14.42
CA ILE A 116 -2.81 -18.21 13.28
C ILE A 116 -1.48 -18.92 13.54
N ARG A 117 -0.88 -18.73 14.73
CA ARG A 117 0.38 -19.39 15.12
C ARG A 117 0.23 -20.91 15.15
N ALA A 118 -0.85 -21.42 15.73
CA ALA A 118 -1.14 -22.85 15.76
C ALA A 118 -1.35 -23.43 14.35
N PHE A 119 -2.05 -22.70 13.48
CA PHE A 119 -2.21 -23.08 12.07
C PHE A 119 -0.87 -23.11 11.34
N ALA A 120 -0.02 -22.08 11.49
CA ALA A 120 1.31 -22.03 10.89
C ALA A 120 2.20 -23.20 11.36
N ALA A 121 2.18 -23.52 12.66
CA ALA A 121 2.91 -24.66 13.22
C ALA A 121 2.42 -26.00 12.63
N ARG A 122 1.11 -26.18 12.44
CA ARG A 122 0.55 -27.38 11.77
C ARG A 122 1.00 -27.49 10.31
N VAL A 123 0.97 -26.39 9.56
CA VAL A 123 1.44 -26.36 8.16
C VAL A 123 2.93 -26.68 8.08
N GLN A 124 3.74 -26.15 9.00
CA GLN A 124 5.17 -26.41 9.05
C GLN A 124 5.48 -27.89 9.37
N LYS A 125 4.82 -28.45 10.39
CA LYS A 125 4.94 -29.89 10.73
C LYS A 125 4.58 -30.78 9.52
N LYS A 126 3.52 -30.41 8.79
CA LYS A 126 3.10 -31.12 7.59
C LYS A 126 4.12 -31.00 6.46
N LYS A 127 4.66 -29.81 6.18
CA LYS A 127 5.72 -29.60 5.16
C LYS A 127 6.99 -30.41 5.46
N VAL A 128 7.41 -30.47 6.72
CA VAL A 128 8.59 -31.25 7.14
C VAL A 128 8.37 -32.75 6.90
N HIS A 129 7.16 -33.25 7.15
CA HIS A 129 6.84 -34.67 6.95
C HIS A 129 6.85 -35.07 5.46
N TYR A 130 6.47 -34.19 4.53
CA TYR A 130 6.53 -34.45 3.09
C TYR A 130 7.89 -34.12 2.44
N ALA A 131 8.85 -33.56 3.17
CA ALA A 131 10.20 -33.29 2.68
C ALA A 131 11.21 -34.40 3.03
N MET A 132 10.80 -35.39 3.85
CA MET A 132 11.62 -36.54 4.27
C MET A 132 11.16 -37.88 3.65
N HIS A 133 10.21 -37.85 2.72
CA HIS A 133 9.80 -38.97 1.87
C HIS A 133 10.05 -38.60 0.41
#